data_AF-A0A2E7U3X6-F1
#
_entry.id   AF-A0A2E7U3X6-F1
#
_cell.length_a   1.000
_cell.length_b   1.000
_cell.length_c   1.000
_cell.angle_alpha   90.00
_cell.angle_beta   90.00
_cell.angle_gamma   90.00
#
_symmetry.space_group_name_H-M   'P 1'
#
loop_
_entity.id
_entity.type
_entity.pdbx_description
1 polymer ?
#
loop_
_entity_poly.entity_id
_entity_poly.type
_entity_poly.pdbx_seq_one_letter_code
_entity_poly.pdbx_strand_id
1 'polypeptide(L)'
;DIGGGANKESITTAFGIILEDPHVEGILVNIFGGIIRCDMVARSIIDASREVGLSVPLVVRFSGTNHVEGRSVLEESSLEVTTVGTLADGAEAIVAAIEEVRD
;
A
#
# COMPACT_ATOMS: atom_id res chain seq x y z
N ASP A 1 -3.75 -10.64 6.76
CA ASP A 1 -5.05 -9.95 6.79
C ASP A 1 -5.00 -8.92 7.91
N ILE A 2 -5.43 -7.70 7.63
CA ILE A 2 -5.49 -6.60 8.62
C ILE A 2 -6.90 -6.43 9.21
N GLY A 3 -7.87 -7.22 8.75
CA GLY A 3 -9.26 -7.21 9.20
C GLY A 3 -10.05 -5.97 8.75
N GLY A 4 -11.27 -5.83 9.26
CA GLY A 4 -12.19 -4.74 8.90
C GLY A 4 -11.88 -3.38 9.53
N GLY A 5 -10.68 -3.17 10.09
CA GLY A 5 -10.30 -2.00 10.87
C GLY A 5 -8.92 -1.44 10.52
N ALA A 6 -8.63 -1.30 9.22
CA ALA A 6 -7.36 -0.74 8.73
C ALA A 6 -7.13 0.70 9.24
N ASN A 7 -6.21 0.83 10.18
CA ASN A 7 -5.74 2.09 10.77
C ASN A 7 -4.20 2.14 10.78
N LYS A 8 -3.62 3.29 11.16
CA LYS A 8 -2.16 3.47 11.20
C LYS A 8 -1.43 2.35 11.95
N GLU A 9 -1.84 2.05 13.20
CA GLU A 9 -1.16 1.05 14.03
C GLU A 9 -1.18 -0.34 13.38
N SER A 10 -2.34 -0.80 12.90
CA SER A 10 -2.47 -2.09 12.23
C SER A 10 -1.62 -2.20 10.96
N ILE A 11 -1.49 -1.12 10.19
CA ILE A 11 -0.70 -1.08 8.96
C ILE A 11 0.80 -1.02 9.28
N THR A 12 1.21 -0.22 10.26
CA THR A 12 2.60 -0.18 10.73
C THR A 12 3.03 -1.56 11.22
N THR A 13 2.22 -2.23 12.05
CA THR A 13 2.51 -3.59 12.52
C THR A 13 2.57 -4.58 11.35
N ALA A 14 1.64 -4.50 10.39
CA ALA A 14 1.64 -5.38 9.23
C ALA A 14 2.91 -5.21 8.38
N PHE A 15 3.32 -3.97 8.09
CA PHE A 15 4.55 -3.70 7.36
C PHE A 15 5.77 -4.19 8.14
N GLY A 16 5.85 -3.93 9.45
CA GLY A 16 6.93 -4.43 10.30
C GLY A 16 7.09 -5.95 10.19
N ILE A 17 6.00 -6.70 10.37
CA ILE A 17 6.01 -8.17 10.29
C ILE A 17 6.41 -8.65 8.90
N ILE A 18 5.90 -8.03 7.83
CA ILE A 18 6.24 -8.42 6.45
C ILE A 18 7.74 -8.21 6.21
N LEU A 19 8.29 -7.07 6.65
CA LEU A 19 9.69 -6.69 6.45
C LEU A 19 10.67 -7.47 7.35
N GLU A 20 10.21 -8.28 8.30
CA GLU A 20 11.07 -9.22 9.03
C GLU A 20 11.59 -10.35 8.11
N ASP A 21 10.89 -10.64 7.00
CA ASP A 21 11.36 -11.63 6.02
C ASP A 21 12.30 -10.97 4.99
N PRO A 22 13.59 -11.37 4.95
CA PRO A 22 14.57 -10.78 4.04
C PRO A 22 14.31 -11.11 2.56
N HIS A 23 13.38 -12.01 2.24
CA HIS A 23 13.00 -12.33 0.85
C HIS A 23 11.90 -11.44 0.29
N VAL A 24 11.36 -10.50 1.07
CA VAL A 24 10.35 -9.56 0.57
C VAL A 24 11.01 -8.54 -0.36
N GLU A 25 10.69 -8.63 -1.65
CA GLU A 25 11.19 -7.72 -2.68
C GLU A 25 10.21 -6.59 -2.99
N GLY A 26 8.96 -6.67 -2.55
CA GLY A 26 7.94 -5.64 -2.78
C GLY A 26 6.63 -5.92 -2.03
N ILE A 27 5.80 -4.90 -1.86
CA ILE A 27 4.52 -4.98 -1.14
C ILE A 27 3.37 -4.55 -2.04
N LEU A 28 2.39 -5.44 -2.21
CA LEU A 28 1.08 -5.12 -2.80
C LEU A 28 0.02 -4.99 -1.70
N VAL A 29 -0.47 -3.77 -1.48
CA VAL A 29 -1.58 -3.48 -0.58
C VAL A 29 -2.89 -3.48 -1.36
N ASN A 30 -3.81 -4.39 -1.00
CA ASN A 30 -5.15 -4.43 -1.59
C ASN A 30 -6.22 -4.13 -0.54
N ILE A 31 -6.93 -3.02 -0.71
CA ILE A 31 -7.94 -2.54 0.24
C ILE A 31 -9.31 -2.49 -0.44
N PHE A 32 -10.23 -3.29 0.09
CA PHE A 32 -11.66 -3.18 -0.18
C PHE A 32 -12.31 -2.33 0.92
N GLY A 33 -12.47 -1.04 0.63
CA GLY A 33 -13.27 -0.12 1.40
C GLY A 33 -14.75 -0.53 1.41
N GLY A 34 -15.42 -0.10 2.47
CA GLY A 34 -16.83 -0.33 2.73
C GLY A 34 -17.25 0.68 3.78
N ILE A 35 -17.31 0.26 5.04
CA ILE A 35 -17.37 1.19 6.18
C ILE A 35 -16.06 1.97 6.31
N ILE A 36 -14.92 1.33 6.02
CA ILE A 36 -13.62 2.01 5.99
C ILE A 36 -13.52 2.88 4.74
N ARG A 37 -13.06 4.12 4.95
CA ARG A 37 -12.76 5.09 3.89
C ARG A 37 -11.32 4.95 3.41
N CYS A 38 -11.14 4.75 2.10
CA CYS A 38 -9.81 4.57 1.51
C CYS A 38 -8.91 5.80 1.69
N ASP A 39 -9.45 7.02 1.73
CA ASP A 39 -8.66 8.23 1.97
C ASP A 39 -8.03 8.30 3.37
N MET A 40 -8.66 7.69 4.37
CA MET A 40 -8.04 7.57 5.70
C MET A 40 -6.95 6.49 5.72
N VAL A 41 -7.19 5.38 5.01
CA VAL A 41 -6.21 4.29 4.88
C VAL A 41 -4.97 4.78 4.11
N ALA A 42 -5.15 5.56 3.05
CA ALA A 42 -4.05 6.16 2.29
C ALA A 42 -3.11 7.00 3.18
N ARG A 43 -3.66 7.87 4.04
CA ARG A 43 -2.86 8.64 5.01
C ARG A 43 -2.13 7.73 6.00
N SER A 44 -2.81 6.68 6.46
CA SER A 44 -2.22 5.69 7.37
C SER A 44 -1.08 4.91 6.70
N ILE A 45 -1.19 4.58 5.41
CA ILE A 45 -0.11 3.95 4.62
C ILE A 45 1.09 4.87 4.52
N ILE A 46 0.89 6.17 4.24
CA ILE A 46 1.98 7.15 4.16
C ILE A 46 2.73 7.23 5.49
N ASP A 47 1.99 7.38 6.59
CA ASP A 47 2.58 7.49 7.93
C ASP A 47 3.30 6.20 8.33
N ALA A 48 2.69 5.03 8.09
CA ALA A 48 3.29 3.74 8.39
C ALA A 48 4.56 3.48 7.57
N SER A 49 4.54 3.78 6.26
CA SER A 49 5.69 3.60 5.37
C SER A 49 6.90 4.42 5.82
N ARG A 50 6.66 5.67 6.25
CA ARG A 50 7.70 6.54 6.82
C ARG A 50 8.23 6.02 8.14
N GLU A 51 7.35 5.52 9.00
CA GLU A 51 7.70 5.04 10.34
C GLU A 51 8.55 3.76 10.29
N VAL A 52 8.22 2.83 9.39
CA VAL A 52 8.99 1.58 9.21
C VAL A 52 10.21 1.75 8.30
N GLY A 53 10.37 2.91 7.65
CA GLY A 53 11.46 3.17 6.71
C GLY A 53 11.37 2.27 5.46
N LEU A 54 10.16 2.14 4.89
CA LEU A 54 9.90 1.25 3.76
C LEU A 54 10.82 1.60 2.57
N SER A 55 11.60 0.62 2.12
CA SER A 55 12.57 0.77 1.01
C SER A 55 12.30 -0.14 -0.18
N VAL A 56 11.31 -1.04 -0.08
CA VAL A 56 10.89 -1.92 -1.18
C VAL A 56 9.73 -1.28 -1.95
N PRO A 57 9.58 -1.59 -3.25
CA PRO A 57 8.44 -1.17 -4.06
C PRO A 57 7.08 -1.35 -3.37
N LEU A 58 6.23 -0.33 -3.48
CA LEU A 58 4.87 -0.35 -2.94
C LEU A 58 3.85 -0.12 -4.06
N VAL A 59 2.92 -1.06 -4.19
CA VAL A 59 1.73 -0.93 -5.04
C VAL A 59 0.50 -0.93 -4.16
N VAL A 60 -0.41 0.02 -4.37
CA VAL A 60 -1.67 0.11 -3.62
C VAL A 60 -2.86 0.06 -4.56
N ARG A 61 -3.80 -0.82 -4.24
CA ARG A 61 -5.09 -0.91 -4.92
C ARG A 61 -6.21 -0.59 -3.94
N PHE A 62 -7.00 0.42 -4.27
CA PHE A 62 -8.19 0.81 -3.51
C PHE A 62 -9.48 0.47 -4.26
N SER A 63 -10.51 0.09 -3.50
CA SER A 63 -11.88 -0.09 -3.98
C SER A 63 -12.86 0.33 -2.90
N GLY A 64 -14.07 0.76 -3.25
CA GLY A 64 -15.11 1.12 -2.26
C GLY A 64 -15.11 2.60 -1.89
N THR A 65 -15.52 2.91 -0.65
CA THR A 65 -15.76 4.29 -0.20
C THR A 65 -14.50 5.13 -0.27
N ASN A 66 -14.60 6.26 -0.97
CA ASN A 66 -13.54 7.24 -1.20
C ASN A 66 -12.25 6.69 -1.84
N HIS A 67 -12.37 5.65 -2.68
CA HIS A 67 -11.20 5.06 -3.34
C HIS A 67 -10.50 6.02 -4.31
N VAL A 68 -11.24 6.94 -4.94
CA VAL A 68 -10.65 7.95 -5.83
C VAL A 68 -9.79 8.90 -5.02
N GLU A 69 -10.34 9.44 -3.93
CA GLU A 69 -9.64 10.34 -3.01
C GLU A 69 -8.46 9.64 -2.33
N GLY A 70 -8.61 8.36 -1.98
CA GLY A 70 -7.50 7.55 -1.44
C GLY A 70 -6.33 7.42 -2.41
N ARG A 71 -6.60 7.25 -3.71
CA ARG A 71 -5.53 7.26 -4.73
C ARG A 71 -4.89 8.63 -4.86
N SER A 72 -5.69 9.70 -4.95
CA SER A 72 -5.16 11.07 -5.02
C SER A 72 -4.27 11.42 -3.83
N VAL A 73 -4.64 11.00 -2.61
CA VAL A 73 -3.82 11.20 -1.40
C VAL A 73 -2.43 10.54 -1.53
N LEU A 74 -2.34 9.36 -2.15
CA LEU A 74 -1.07 8.68 -2.37
C LEU A 74 -0.27 9.34 -3.50
N GLU A 75 -0.92 9.66 -4.62
CA GLU A 75 -0.31 10.28 -5.81
C GLU A 75 0.23 11.69 -5.52
N GLU A 76 -0.40 12.44 -4.63
CA GLU A 76 0.04 13.76 -4.17
C GLU A 76 1.11 13.69 -3.07
N SER A 77 1.42 12.49 -2.56
CA SER A 77 2.39 12.30 -1.50
C SER A 77 3.82 12.24 -2.03
N SER A 78 4.78 12.40 -1.13
CA SER A 78 6.21 12.16 -1.42
C SER A 78 6.59 10.68 -1.33
N LEU A 79 5.63 9.78 -1.09
CA LEU A 79 5.89 8.35 -1.02
C LEU A 79 6.03 7.80 -2.43
N GLU A 80 7.07 7.02 -2.69
CA GLU A 80 7.20 6.30 -3.94
C GLU A 80 6.22 5.11 -3.93
N VAL A 81 5.05 5.33 -4.54
CA VAL A 81 3.94 4.37 -4.54
C VAL A 81 3.22 4.39 -5.87
N THR A 82 2.93 3.20 -6.39
CA THR A 82 2.09 3.05 -7.58
C THR A 82 0.66 2.73 -7.17
N THR A 83 -0.31 3.49 -7.68
CA THR A 83 -1.74 3.24 -7.47
C THR A 83 -2.35 2.52 -8.69
N VAL A 84 -3.21 1.55 -8.45
CA VAL A 84 -3.88 0.78 -9.53
C VAL A 84 -5.37 0.60 -9.29
N GLY A 85 -6.12 0.31 -10.34
CA GLY A 85 -7.58 0.13 -10.29
C GLY A 85 -8.02 -1.30 -9.97
N THR A 86 -7.36 -2.30 -10.55
CA THR A 86 -7.75 -3.70 -10.41
C THR A 86 -6.67 -4.52 -9.70
N LEU A 87 -7.07 -5.69 -9.18
CA LEU A 87 -6.13 -6.61 -8.55
C LEU A 87 -5.15 -7.21 -9.58
N ALA A 88 -5.60 -7.41 -10.82
CA ALA A 88 -4.75 -7.87 -11.92
C ALA A 88 -3.65 -6.85 -12.21
N ASP A 89 -4.02 -5.58 -12.38
CA ASP A 89 -3.05 -4.48 -12.58
C ASP A 89 -2.08 -4.39 -11.41
N GLY A 90 -2.54 -4.63 -10.18
CA GLY A 90 -1.69 -4.61 -8.99
C GLY A 90 -0.65 -5.73 -8.96
N ALA A 91 -1.03 -6.91 -9.44
CA ALA A 91 -0.12 -8.04 -9.58
C ALA A 91 0.93 -7.77 -10.68
N GLU A 92 0.50 -7.24 -11.83
CA GLU A 92 1.42 -6.88 -12.92
C GLU A 92 2.37 -5.75 -12.50
N ALA A 93 1.85 -4.71 -11.86
CA ALA A 93 2.62 -3.55 -11.45
C ALA A 93 3.67 -3.89 -10.38
N ILE A 94 3.34 -4.75 -9.40
CA ILE A 94 4.33 -5.08 -8.35
C ILE A 94 5.46 -5.93 -8.91
N VAL A 95 5.18 -6.83 -9.85
CA VAL A 95 6.21 -7.61 -10.54
C VAL A 95 7.13 -6.68 -11.34
N ALA A 96 6.56 -5.79 -12.15
CA ALA A 96 7.34 -4.84 -12.94
C ALA A 96 8.21 -3.91 -12.06
N ALA A 97 7.66 -3.42 -10.95
CA ALA A 97 8.40 -2.55 -10.03
C ALA A 97 9.56 -3.27 -9.33
N ILE A 98 9.40 -4.57 -9.02
CA ILE A 98 10.50 -5.39 -8.48
C ILE A 98 11.59 -5.59 -9.53
N GLU A 99 11.22 -5.86 -10.78
CA GLU A 99 12.18 -6.01 -11.88
C GLU A 99 12.99 -4.73 -12.11
N GLU A 100 12.33 -3.56 -12.11
CA GLU A 100 13.00 -2.25 -12.31
C GLU A 100 14.03 -1.92 -11.22
N VAL A 101 13.80 -2.31 -9.97
CA VAL A 101 14.76 -2.08 -8.87
C VAL A 101 15.97 -3.01 -8.94
N ARG A 102 15.86 -4.15 -9.63
CA ARG A 102 16.93 -5.15 -9.74
C ARG A 102 17.92 -4.85 -10.86
N ASP A 103 17.54 -4.04 -11.83
CA ASP A 103 18.37 -3.60 -12.97
C ASP A 103 19.28 -2.42 -12.60
#